data_AF-A0A7T4R2A3-F1
#
_entry.id   AF-A0A7T4R2A3-F1
#
_cell.length_a   1.000
_cell.length_b   1.000
_cell.length_c   1.000
_cell.angle_alpha   90.00
_cell.angle_beta   90.00
_cell.angle_gamma   90.00
#
_symmetry.space_group_name_H-M   'P 1'
#
loop_
_entity.id
_entity.type
_entity.pdbx_description
1 polymer ?
#
loop_
_entity_poly.entity_id
_entity_poly.type
_entity_poly.pdbx_seq_one_letter_code
_entity_poly.pdbx_strand_id
1 'polypeptide(L)'
;MSAYVILFWVFASLAAGGLLIGLCYTTRVSLPSWLGAAHGMAGLFAVGAFFIVNLLHAPQAGVLAWWSLGAFAAGVVGGLLLFRVLFPGKAPIWSMMMHGSVAAVGLYLLYAVAF
;
A
#
# COMPACT_ATOMS: atom_id res chain seq x y z
N MET A 1 -12.94 -8.44 -16.25
CA MET A 1 -11.68 -8.01 -15.60
C MET A 1 -11.43 -8.92 -14.41
N SER A 2 -10.26 -9.53 -14.27
CA SER A 2 -9.99 -10.42 -13.13
C SER A 2 -9.96 -9.60 -11.83
N ALA A 3 -10.25 -10.25 -10.69
CA ALA A 3 -10.15 -9.60 -9.38
C ALA A 3 -8.75 -9.03 -9.12
N TYR A 4 -7.70 -9.71 -9.62
CA TYR A 4 -6.31 -9.26 -9.51
C TYR A 4 -6.04 -7.98 -10.31
N VAL A 5 -6.62 -7.80 -11.49
CA VAL A 5 -6.51 -6.53 -12.24
C VAL A 5 -7.21 -5.39 -11.50
N ILE A 6 -8.38 -5.62 -10.90
CA ILE A 6 -9.07 -4.62 -10.08
C ILE A 6 -8.16 -4.21 -8.90
N LEU A 7 -7.64 -5.21 -8.17
CA LEU A 7 -6.76 -4.98 -7.03
C LEU A 7 -5.46 -4.27 -7.43
N PHE A 8 -4.87 -4.60 -8.58
CA PHE A 8 -3.71 -3.91 -9.11
C PHE A 8 -3.97 -2.41 -9.24
N TRP A 9 -5.09 -2.02 -9.86
CA TRP A 9 -5.44 -0.62 -10.01
C TRP A 9 -5.74 0.06 -8.68
N VAL A 10 -6.40 -0.62 -7.74
CA VAL A 10 -6.64 -0.10 -6.39
C VAL A 10 -5.32 0.20 -5.68
N PHE A 11 -4.38 -0.75 -5.65
CA PHE A 11 -3.07 -0.53 -5.03
C PHE A 11 -2.22 0.48 -5.79
N ALA A 12 -2.30 0.54 -7.12
CA ALA A 12 -1.60 1.54 -7.92
C ALA A 12 -2.11 2.97 -7.59
N SER A 13 -3.43 3.15 -7.48
CA SER A 13 -4.04 4.42 -7.07
C SER A 13 -3.64 4.79 -5.64
N LEU A 14 -3.58 3.82 -4.71
CA LEU A 14 -3.09 4.06 -3.37
C LEU A 14 -1.62 4.47 -3.36
N ALA A 15 -0.75 3.77 -4.09
CA ALA A 15 0.66 4.10 -4.20
C ALA A 15 0.87 5.50 -4.79
N ALA A 16 0.13 5.86 -5.84
CA ALA A 16 0.15 7.19 -6.41
C ALA A 16 -0.33 8.26 -5.41
N GLY A 17 -1.39 7.98 -4.66
CA GLY A 17 -1.87 8.84 -3.58
C GLY A 17 -0.83 9.03 -2.48
N GLY A 18 -0.17 7.96 -2.04
CA GLY A 18 0.92 8.01 -1.06
C GLY A 18 2.12 8.82 -1.56
N LEU A 19 2.49 8.67 -2.83
CA LEU A 19 3.54 9.47 -3.46
C LEU A 19 3.18 10.96 -3.48
N LEU A 20 1.94 11.31 -3.84
CA LEU A 20 1.47 12.69 -3.85
C LEU A 20 1.48 13.29 -2.44
N ILE A 21 1.02 12.54 -1.43
CA ILE A 21 1.09 12.97 -0.02
C ILE A 21 2.55 13.23 0.38
N GLY A 22 3.46 12.33 0.02
CA GLY A 22 4.90 12.51 0.26
C GLY A 22 5.47 13.76 -0.43
N LEU A 23 5.10 14.00 -1.69
CA LEU A 23 5.50 15.19 -2.44
C LEU A 23 4.96 16.49 -1.84
N CYS A 24 3.70 16.52 -1.42
CA CYS A 24 3.14 17.68 -0.71
C CYS A 24 3.88 17.95 0.60
N TYR A 25 4.26 16.90 1.34
CA TYR A 25 5.05 17.03 2.56
C TYR A 25 6.44 17.63 2.28
N THR A 26 7.14 17.16 1.25
CA THR A 26 8.47 17.67 0.88
C THR A 26 8.43 19.10 0.33
N THR A 27 7.36 19.45 -0.40
CA THR A 27 7.14 20.79 -0.96
C THR A 27 6.43 21.75 0.00
N ARG A 28 6.11 21.31 1.23
CA ARG A 28 5.40 22.09 2.25
C ARG A 28 4.01 22.57 1.83
N VAL A 29 3.35 21.87 0.92
CA VAL A 29 1.94 22.09 0.60
C VAL A 29 1.09 21.57 1.75
N SER A 30 0.19 22.41 2.27
CA SER A 30 -0.72 22.01 3.34
C SER A 30 -1.75 21.00 2.84
N LEU A 31 -1.88 19.90 3.57
CA LEU A 31 -2.89 18.88 3.32
C LEU A 31 -3.87 18.81 4.50
N PRO A 32 -5.12 18.40 4.27
CA PRO A 32 -6.06 18.14 5.36
C PRO A 32 -5.52 17.07 6.32
N SER A 33 -5.67 17.28 7.62
CA SER A 33 -5.13 16.40 8.67
C SER A 33 -5.68 14.96 8.60
N TRP A 34 -6.86 14.76 8.01
CA TRP A 34 -7.49 13.46 7.84
C TRP A 34 -6.92 12.64 6.67
N LEU A 35 -6.20 13.26 5.72
CA LEU A 35 -5.81 12.60 4.47
C LEU A 35 -4.85 11.43 4.70
N GLY A 36 -3.86 11.59 5.58
CA GLY A 36 -2.94 10.50 5.93
C GLY A 36 -3.65 9.33 6.64
N ALA A 37 -4.67 9.62 7.47
CA ALA A 37 -5.49 8.58 8.09
C ALA A 37 -6.36 7.85 7.06
N ALA A 38 -7.01 8.59 6.17
CA ALA A 38 -7.82 8.02 5.10
C ALA A 38 -6.99 7.14 4.16
N HIS A 39 -5.79 7.58 3.77
CA HIS A 39 -4.86 6.79 2.96
C HIS A 39 -4.48 5.46 3.66
N GLY A 40 -4.12 5.51 4.94
CA GLY A 40 -3.81 4.32 5.72
C GLY A 40 -5.00 3.34 5.86
N MET A 41 -6.20 3.86 6.12
CA MET A 41 -7.41 3.04 6.20
C MET A 41 -7.76 2.40 4.85
N ALA A 42 -7.64 3.16 3.76
CA ALA A 42 -7.88 2.62 2.42
C ALA A 42 -6.88 1.51 2.07
N GLY A 43 -5.61 1.65 2.46
CA GLY A 43 -4.61 0.58 2.37
C GLY A 43 -4.99 -0.66 3.17
N LEU A 44 -5.46 -0.50 4.41
CA LEU A 44 -5.91 -1.62 5.24
C LEU A 44 -7.10 -2.36 4.61
N PHE A 45 -8.12 -1.64 4.13
CA PHE A 45 -9.27 -2.25 3.46
C PHE A 45 -8.88 -2.96 2.16
N ALA A 46 -7.97 -2.38 1.37
CA ALA A 46 -7.45 -3.01 0.15
C ALA A 46 -6.70 -4.31 0.46
N VAL A 47 -5.86 -4.33 1.51
CA VAL A 47 -5.18 -5.56 1.96
C VAL A 47 -6.18 -6.62 2.42
N GLY A 48 -7.21 -6.22 3.19
CA GLY A 48 -8.28 -7.15 3.61
C GLY A 48 -9.04 -7.74 2.42
N ALA A 49 -9.42 -6.90 1.45
CA ALA A 49 -10.07 -7.36 0.22
C ALA A 49 -9.17 -8.30 -0.59
N PHE A 50 -7.88 -7.97 -0.71
CA PHE A 50 -6.91 -8.82 -1.41
C PHE A 50 -6.73 -10.18 -0.74
N PHE A 51 -6.68 -10.21 0.59
CA PHE A 51 -6.64 -11.47 1.34
C PHE A 51 -7.86 -12.35 1.04
N ILE A 52 -9.07 -11.77 1.05
CA ILE A 52 -10.30 -12.50 0.71
C ILE A 52 -10.25 -13.02 -0.73
N VAL A 53 -9.79 -12.21 -1.69
CA VAL A 53 -9.64 -12.66 -3.09
C VAL A 53 -8.68 -13.84 -3.21
N ASN A 54 -7.54 -13.81 -2.50
CA ASN A 54 -6.60 -14.94 -2.50
C ASN A 54 -7.22 -16.21 -1.90
N LEU A 55 -8.02 -16.10 -0.84
CA LEU A 55 -8.72 -17.24 -0.25
C LEU A 55 -9.76 -17.84 -1.20
N LEU A 56 -10.54 -17.00 -1.89
CA LEU A 56 -11.58 -17.45 -2.82
C LEU A 56 -11.02 -18.17 -4.06
N HIS A 57 -9.77 -17.90 -4.41
CA HIS A 57 -9.08 -18.54 -5.53
C HIS A 57 -8.07 -19.59 -5.07
N ALA A 58 -8.02 -19.93 -3.78
CA ALA A 58 -7.14 -20.99 -3.28
C ALA A 58 -7.70 -22.38 -3.67
N PRO A 59 -6.83 -23.34 -4.04
CA PRO A 59 -5.37 -23.28 -4.07
C PRO A 59 -4.76 -22.73 -5.38
N GLN A 60 -5.57 -22.34 -6.36
CA GLN A 60 -5.10 -21.86 -7.66
C GLN A 60 -4.43 -20.47 -7.60
N ALA A 61 -4.61 -19.74 -6.49
CA ALA A 61 -3.92 -18.50 -6.20
C ALA A 61 -2.40 -18.74 -6.17
N GLY A 62 -1.71 -18.28 -7.22
CA GLY A 62 -0.28 -18.48 -7.38
C GLY A 62 0.55 -17.89 -6.23
N VAL A 63 1.75 -18.44 -6.01
CA VAL A 63 2.68 -18.04 -4.94
C VAL A 63 2.96 -16.53 -4.94
N LEU A 64 3.05 -15.90 -6.11
CA LEU A 64 3.26 -14.46 -6.25
C LEU A 64 2.10 -13.61 -5.68
N ALA A 65 0.86 -14.10 -5.74
CA ALA A 65 -0.30 -13.39 -5.18
C ALA A 65 -0.20 -13.29 -3.65
N TRP A 66 0.30 -14.35 -3.01
CA TRP A 66 0.53 -14.39 -1.56
C TRP A 66 1.73 -13.53 -1.14
N TRP A 67 2.82 -13.53 -1.91
CA TRP A 67 3.96 -12.65 -1.64
C TRP A 67 3.62 -11.17 -1.83
N SER A 68 2.84 -10.85 -2.87
CA SER A 68 2.32 -9.49 -3.07
C SER A 68 1.46 -9.04 -1.88
N LEU A 69 0.54 -9.90 -1.41
CA LEU A 69 -0.24 -9.63 -0.21
C LEU A 69 0.65 -9.40 1.01
N GLY A 70 1.67 -10.24 1.22
CA GLY A 70 2.64 -10.11 2.30
C GLY A 70 3.38 -8.77 2.26
N ALA A 71 3.81 -8.33 1.08
CA ALA A 71 4.46 -7.04 0.89
C ALA A 71 3.52 -5.87 1.22
N PHE A 72 2.28 -5.88 0.75
CA PHE A 72 1.31 -4.82 1.10
C PHE A 72 0.96 -4.82 2.59
N ALA A 73 0.78 -6.00 3.21
CA ALA A 73 0.52 -6.12 4.64
C ALA A 73 1.71 -5.58 5.46
N ALA A 74 2.94 -5.93 5.10
CA ALA A 74 4.14 -5.37 5.70
C ALA A 74 4.24 -3.86 5.50
N GLY A 75 3.85 -3.35 4.32
CA GLY A 75 3.75 -1.92 4.04
C GLY A 75 2.77 -1.21 4.99
N VAL A 76 1.57 -1.75 5.18
CA VAL A 76 0.56 -1.20 6.10
C VAL A 76 1.06 -1.21 7.55
N VAL A 77 1.56 -2.35 8.04
CA VAL A 77 2.08 -2.47 9.41
C VAL A 77 3.30 -1.57 9.62
N GLY A 78 4.22 -1.55 8.66
CA GLY A 78 5.40 -0.68 8.67
C GLY A 78 5.03 0.80 8.64
N GLY A 79 4.04 1.20 7.84
CA GLY A 79 3.55 2.57 7.80
C GLY A 79 2.90 3.00 9.13
N LEU A 80 2.12 2.13 9.77
CA LEU A 80 1.58 2.38 11.11
C LEU A 80 2.71 2.57 12.12
N LEU A 81 3.70 1.67 12.14
CA LEU A 81 4.83 1.74 13.05
C LEU A 81 5.65 3.03 12.82
N LEU A 82 6.04 3.30 11.58
CA LEU A 82 6.89 4.44 11.24
C LEU A 82 6.18 5.78 11.50
N PHE A 83 4.93 5.95 11.06
CA PHE A 83 4.28 7.26 11.03
C PHE A 83 3.38 7.55 12.23
N ARG A 84 2.98 6.51 12.99
CA ARG A 84 2.15 6.70 14.20
C ARG A 84 2.91 6.45 15.49
N VAL A 85 3.91 5.57 15.49
CA VAL A 85 4.63 5.18 16.71
C VAL A 85 6.02 5.82 16.78
N LEU A 86 6.86 5.61 15.76
CA LEU A 86 8.26 6.03 15.80
C LEU A 86 8.45 7.53 15.48
N PHE A 87 7.74 8.05 14.48
CA PHE A 87 7.87 9.44 14.03
C PHE A 87 6.52 10.17 13.94
N PRO A 88 5.76 10.28 15.04
CA PRO A 88 4.46 10.96 15.02
C PRO A 88 4.61 12.42 14.59
N GLY A 89 3.92 12.80 13.51
CA GLY A 89 3.83 14.18 13.01
C GLY A 89 5.07 14.74 12.30
N LYS A 90 6.24 14.07 12.37
CA LYS A 90 7.48 14.49 11.69
C LYS A 90 8.25 13.29 11.11
N ALA A 91 7.59 12.54 10.24
CA ALA A 91 8.23 11.43 9.55
C ALA A 91 9.37 11.91 8.63
N PRO A 92 10.62 11.43 8.81
CA PRO A 92 11.72 11.81 7.93
C PRO A 92 11.50 11.22 6.53
N ILE A 93 12.00 11.91 5.49
CA ILE A 93 11.76 11.51 4.09
C ILE A 93 12.20 10.07 3.77
N TRP A 94 13.31 9.60 4.36
CA TRP A 94 13.78 8.23 4.16
C TRP A 94 12.75 7.19 4.63
N SER A 95 11.96 7.49 5.68
CA SER A 95 10.94 6.57 6.18
C SER A 95 9.77 6.45 5.20
N MET A 96 9.42 7.55 4.52
CA MET A 96 8.44 7.56 3.43
C MET A 96 8.94 6.77 2.23
N MET A 97 10.22 6.92 1.87
CA MET A 97 10.85 6.17 0.78
C MET A 97 10.87 4.66 1.07
N MET A 98 11.19 4.26 2.31
CA MET A 98 11.17 2.85 2.70
C MET A 98 9.76 2.25 2.71
N HIS A 99 8.76 3.00 3.19
CA HIS A 99 7.37 2.55 3.11
C HIS A 99 6.91 2.40 1.65
N GLY A 100 7.21 3.41 0.82
CA GLY A 100 6.85 3.41 -0.61
C GLY A 100 7.55 2.31 -1.41
N SER A 101 8.81 1.97 -1.09
CA SER A 101 9.53 0.89 -1.79
C SER A 101 8.93 -0.48 -1.53
N VAL A 102 8.47 -0.75 -0.30
CA VAL A 102 7.75 -2.00 0.03
C VAL A 102 6.44 -2.09 -0.75
N ALA A 103 5.70 -0.98 -0.87
CA ALA A 103 4.48 -0.93 -1.69
C ALA A 103 4.78 -1.15 -3.18
N ALA A 104 5.88 -0.60 -3.71
CA ALA A 104 6.30 -0.80 -5.10
C ALA A 104 6.66 -2.27 -5.39
N VAL A 105 7.33 -2.96 -4.45
CA VAL A 105 7.57 -4.42 -4.56
C VAL A 105 6.24 -5.18 -4.60
N GLY A 106 5.30 -4.87 -3.70
CA GLY A 106 3.96 -5.47 -3.72
C GLY A 106 3.25 -5.29 -5.07
N LEU A 107 3.32 -4.09 -5.64
CA LEU A 107 2.71 -3.75 -6.94
C LEU A 107 3.38 -4.50 -8.10
N TYR A 108 4.71 -4.60 -8.10
CA TYR A 108 5.46 -5.36 -9.10
C TYR A 108 5.09 -6.85 -9.08
N LEU A 109 5.00 -7.45 -7.89
CA LEU A 109 4.59 -8.85 -7.74
C LEU A 109 3.13 -9.06 -8.18
N LEU A 110 2.24 -8.11 -7.87
CA LEU A 110 0.83 -8.19 -8.28
C LEU A 110 0.67 -8.04 -9.80
N TYR A 111 1.51 -7.25 -10.45
CA TYR A 111 1.47 -7.08 -11.90
C TYR A 111 1.62 -8.42 -12.62
N ALA A 112 2.61 -9.23 -12.23
CA ALA A 112 2.85 -10.56 -12.81
C ALA A 112 1.74 -11.58 -12.54
N VAL A 113 0.81 -11.28 -11.61
CA VAL A 113 -0.38 -12.10 -11.33
C VAL A 113 -1.60 -11.57 -12.08
N ALA A 114 -1.66 -10.25 -12.29
CA ALA A 114 -2.80 -9.58 -12.89
C ALA A 114 -2.79 -9.60 -14.42
N PHE A 115 -1.61 -9.64 -15.05
CA PHE A 115 -1.41 -9.55 -16.50
C PHE A 115 -0.42 -10.62 -16.99
#